data_AF-A0A956J1J0-F1
#
_entry.id   AF-A0A956J1J0-F1
#
_cell.length_a   1.000
_cell.length_b   1.000
_cell.length_c   1.000
_cell.angle_alpha   90.00
_cell.angle_beta   90.00
_cell.angle_gamma   90.00
#
_symmetry.space_group_name_H-M   'P 1'
#
loop_
_entity.id
_entity.type
_entity.pdbx_description
1 polymer ?
#
loop_
_entity_poly.entity_id
_entity_poly.type
_entity_poly.pdbx_seq_one_letter_code
_entity_poly.pdbx_strand_id
1 'polypeptide(L)'
;QDMDTGKPVDSTGTALFGEREVAYQGPVDFSKALGDAPEAQSCYAKNWVEFAFGRRAEGIDLKIIDTLAKKMQSPDYKILDLLVDIVVTDTFKSRAPEAP
;
A
#
# COMPACT_ATOMS: atom_id res chain seq x y z
N GLN A 1 2.81 -0.21 28.24
CA GLN A 1 2.79 -1.57 28.84
C GLN A 1 1.32 -1.89 28.93
N ASP A 2 0.84 -2.60 27.92
CA ASP A 2 -0.59 -2.83 27.75
C ASP A 2 -0.96 -4.04 28.61
N MET A 3 -2.10 -3.94 29.28
CA MET A 3 -2.59 -4.96 30.21
C MET A 3 -3.83 -5.60 29.59
N ASP A 4 -3.89 -6.92 29.60
CA ASP A 4 -5.10 -7.66 29.23
C ASP A 4 -5.47 -8.62 30.38
N THR A 5 -6.70 -8.54 30.85
CA THR A 5 -7.20 -9.28 32.03
C THR A 5 -6.32 -9.18 33.29
N GLY A 6 -5.59 -8.07 33.46
CA GLY A 6 -4.69 -7.84 34.59
C GLY A 6 -3.32 -8.52 34.46
N LYS A 7 -2.96 -9.00 33.27
CA LYS A 7 -1.63 -9.54 32.95
C LYS A 7 -0.93 -8.66 31.92
N PRO A 8 0.41 -8.56 31.98
CA PRO A 8 1.17 -7.88 30.92
C PRO A 8 1.01 -8.64 29.61
N VAL A 9 0.75 -7.91 28.53
CA VAL A 9 0.68 -8.45 27.18
C VAL A 9 2.10 -8.55 26.61
N ASP A 10 2.51 -9.76 26.23
CA ASP A 10 3.64 -9.93 25.31
C ASP A 10 3.16 -9.59 23.90
N SER A 11 3.71 -8.51 23.37
CA SER A 11 3.36 -8.00 22.05
C SER A 11 4.46 -8.23 21.01
N THR A 12 5.45 -9.06 21.33
CA THR A 12 6.45 -9.50 20.36
C THR A 12 5.86 -10.50 19.37
N GLY A 13 6.39 -10.51 18.15
CA GLY A 13 6.02 -11.52 17.16
C GLY A 13 6.93 -11.47 15.95
N THR A 14 6.77 -12.46 15.07
CA THR A 14 7.33 -12.46 13.72
C THR A 14 6.20 -12.60 12.70
N ALA A 15 6.33 -11.90 11.58
CA ALA A 15 5.39 -11.95 10.47
C ALA A 15 6.14 -12.07 9.15
N LEU A 16 5.51 -12.71 8.17
CA LEU A 16 6.04 -12.82 6.82
C LEU A 16 5.42 -11.76 5.91
N PHE A 17 6.22 -10.85 5.39
CA PHE A 17 5.85 -9.86 4.39
C PHE A 17 6.48 -10.25 3.06
N GLY A 18 5.70 -10.85 2.16
CA GLY A 18 6.25 -11.46 0.94
C GLY A 18 7.18 -12.61 1.28
N GLU A 19 8.46 -12.47 0.94
CA GLU A 19 9.51 -13.44 1.27
C GLU A 19 10.34 -13.04 2.50
N ARG A 20 10.05 -11.89 3.12
CA ARG A 20 10.81 -11.36 4.25
C ARG A 20 10.12 -11.67 5.58
N GLU A 21 10.85 -12.29 6.50
CA GLU A 21 10.42 -12.39 7.90
C GLU A 21 10.81 -11.12 8.66
N VAL A 22 9.87 -10.57 9.41
CA VAL A 22 10.02 -9.33 10.18
C VAL A 22 9.60 -9.58 11.62
N ALA A 23 10.53 -9.36 12.55
CA ALA A 23 10.24 -9.30 13.97
C ALA A 23 9.72 -7.90 14.33
N TYR A 24 8.75 -7.83 15.24
CA TYR A 24 8.16 -6.57 15.70
C TYR A 24 7.87 -6.59 17.20
N GLN A 25 7.81 -5.39 17.79
CA GLN A 25 7.36 -5.17 19.17
C GLN A 25 6.09 -4.32 19.17
N GLY A 26 4.95 -5.00 19.22
CA GLY A 26 3.64 -4.37 19.32
C GLY A 26 3.12 -3.76 18.02
N PRO A 27 1.90 -3.21 18.07
CA PRO A 27 1.13 -2.87 16.87
C PRO A 27 1.70 -1.68 16.10
N VAL A 28 2.32 -0.71 16.77
CA VAL A 28 2.91 0.47 16.11
C VAL A 28 4.12 0.06 15.27
N ASP A 29 5.00 -0.77 15.83
CA ASP A 29 6.19 -1.27 15.14
C ASP A 29 5.79 -2.18 13.97
N PHE A 30 4.81 -3.07 14.20
CA PHE A 30 4.22 -3.90 13.14
C PHE A 30 3.66 -3.05 11.99
N SER A 31 2.88 -2.00 12.31
CA SER A 31 2.25 -1.14 11.29
C SER A 31 3.28 -0.36 10.49
N LYS A 32 4.35 0.10 11.15
CA LYS A 32 5.47 0.76 10.48
C LYS A 32 6.18 -0.21 9.53
N ALA A 33 6.53 -1.40 10.01
CA ALA A 33 7.22 -2.38 9.19
C ALA A 33 6.36 -2.87 8.01
N LEU A 34 5.04 -2.97 8.19
CA LEU A 34 4.10 -3.26 7.11
C LEU A 34 4.05 -2.13 6.09
N GLY A 35 4.05 -0.86 6.52
CA GLY A 35 4.10 0.30 5.62
C GLY A 35 5.39 0.40 4.80
N ASP A 36 6.50 -0.08 5.36
CA ASP A 36 7.82 -0.12 4.72
C ASP A 36 8.01 -1.35 3.81
N ALA A 37 7.08 -2.31 3.82
CA ALA A 37 7.16 -3.52 3.01
C ALA A 37 6.82 -3.23 1.52
N PRO A 38 7.72 -3.50 0.56
CA PRO A 38 7.46 -3.25 -0.86
C PRO A 38 6.20 -3.94 -1.40
N GLU A 39 5.91 -5.16 -0.93
CA GLU A 39 4.74 -5.94 -1.31
C GLU A 39 3.45 -5.28 -0.81
N ALA A 40 3.47 -4.71 0.41
CA ALA A 40 2.34 -3.98 0.96
C ALA A 40 2.12 -2.66 0.22
N GLN A 41 3.19 -1.94 -0.12
CA GLN A 41 3.12 -0.71 -0.91
C GLN A 41 2.55 -0.97 -2.31
N SER A 42 2.98 -2.04 -2.97
CA SER A 42 2.43 -2.49 -4.26
C SER A 42 0.95 -2.85 -4.17
N CYS A 43 0.56 -3.64 -3.16
CA CYS A 43 -0.85 -3.97 -2.91
C CYS A 43 -1.68 -2.72 -2.64
N TYR A 44 -1.15 -1.77 -1.87
CA TYR A 44 -1.86 -0.56 -1.49
C TYR A 44 -2.06 0.37 -2.70
N ALA A 45 -1.02 0.58 -3.51
CA ALA A 45 -1.12 1.33 -4.77
C ALA A 45 -2.13 0.69 -5.73
N LYS A 46 -2.12 -0.65 -5.86
CA LYS A 46 -3.10 -1.38 -6.67
C LYS A 46 -4.54 -1.11 -6.24
N ASN A 47 -4.84 -1.26 -4.95
CA ASN A 47 -6.20 -1.05 -4.45
C ASN A 47 -6.68 0.39 -4.69
N TRP A 48 -5.80 1.39 -4.52
CA TRP A 48 -6.14 2.78 -4.81
C TRP A 48 -6.38 3.06 -6.29
N VAL A 49 -5.54 2.50 -7.18
CA VAL A 49 -5.72 2.61 -8.63
C VAL A 49 -7.05 1.98 -9.06
N GLU A 50 -7.35 0.77 -8.58
CA GLU A 50 -8.60 0.07 -8.90
C GLU A 50 -9.83 0.84 -8.39
N PHE A 51 -9.74 1.39 -7.19
CA PHE A 51 -10.77 2.25 -6.63
C PHE A 51 -10.99 3.52 -7.46
N ALA A 52 -9.91 4.24 -7.78
CA ALA A 52 -9.99 5.50 -8.52
C ALA A 52 -10.46 5.31 -9.96
N PHE A 53 -10.07 4.20 -10.61
CA PHE A 53 -10.44 3.92 -11.99
C PHE A 53 -11.79 3.20 -12.09
N GLY A 54 -12.35 2.73 -10.97
CA GLY A 54 -13.64 2.03 -10.92
C GLY A 54 -13.62 0.66 -11.59
N ARG A 55 -12.44 0.06 -11.78
CA ARG A 55 -12.26 -1.24 -12.46
C ARG A 55 -11.02 -1.96 -11.96
N ARG A 56 -10.94 -3.26 -12.23
CA ARG A 56 -9.74 -4.04 -11.95
C ARG A 56 -8.58 -3.52 -12.79
N ALA A 57 -7.38 -3.51 -12.21
CA ALA A 57 -6.19 -3.04 -12.88
C ALA A 57 -5.75 -4.04 -13.95
N GLU A 58 -5.50 -3.54 -15.15
CA GLU A 58 -5.08 -4.33 -16.31
C GLU A 58 -4.19 -3.52 -17.24
N GLY A 59 -3.45 -4.19 -18.13
CA GLY A 59 -2.66 -3.54 -19.17
C GLY A 59 -1.75 -2.42 -18.64
N ILE A 60 -2.05 -1.18 -19.05
CA ILE A 60 -1.27 0.01 -18.68
C ILE A 60 -1.30 0.31 -17.17
N ASP A 61 -2.37 -0.06 -16.47
CA ASP A 61 -2.54 0.20 -15.04
C ASP A 61 -1.45 -0.48 -14.21
N LEU A 62 -1.00 -1.66 -14.64
CA LEU A 62 0.05 -2.42 -13.94
C LEU A 62 1.36 -1.63 -13.90
N LYS A 63 1.66 -0.85 -14.95
CA LYS A 63 2.85 0.03 -14.98
C LYS A 63 2.67 1.26 -14.09
N ILE A 64 1.43 1.80 -14.02
CA ILE A 64 1.10 2.89 -13.10
C ILE A 64 1.30 2.41 -11.66
N ILE A 65 0.76 1.24 -11.30
CA ILE A 65 0.89 0.64 -9.97
C ILE A 65 2.36 0.44 -9.60
N ASP A 66 3.18 -0.16 -10.46
CA ASP A 66 4.61 -0.37 -10.21
C ASP A 66 5.35 0.97 -9.99
N THR A 67 5.01 1.98 -10.78
CA THR A 67 5.59 3.33 -10.64
C THR A 67 5.21 3.96 -9.29
N LEU A 68 3.94 3.92 -8.92
CA LEU A 68 3.45 4.46 -7.65
C LEU A 68 4.07 3.73 -6.45
N ALA A 69 4.13 2.40 -6.51
CA ALA A 69 4.75 1.58 -5.46
C ALA A 69 6.23 1.94 -5.26
N LYS A 70 6.97 2.20 -6.34
CA LYS A 70 8.36 2.68 -6.26
C LYS A 70 8.46 4.07 -5.64
N LYS A 71 7.56 5.00 -5.98
CA LYS A 71 7.54 6.35 -5.38
C LYS A 71 7.27 6.29 -3.88
N MET A 72 6.41 5.38 -3.43
CA MET A 72 6.08 5.14 -2.02
C MET A 72 7.26 4.67 -1.16
N GLN A 73 8.35 4.17 -1.76
CA GLN A 73 9.57 3.80 -1.03
C GLN A 73 10.37 5.02 -0.56
N SER A 74 10.05 6.21 -1.06
CA SER A 74 10.66 7.45 -0.59
C SER A 74 10.10 7.84 0.78
N PRO A 75 10.94 8.19 1.77
CA PRO A 75 10.50 8.54 3.12
C PRO A 75 9.60 9.79 3.17
N ASP A 76 9.69 10.66 2.15
CA ASP A 76 8.89 11.89 2.07
C ASP A 76 7.55 11.70 1.34
N TYR A 77 7.30 10.52 0.76
CA TYR A 77 6.10 10.25 -0.02
C TYR A 77 4.90 9.96 0.89
N LYS A 78 3.83 10.72 0.71
CA LYS A 78 2.63 10.67 1.54
C LYS A 78 1.46 10.08 0.79
N ILE A 79 0.44 9.67 1.55
CA ILE A 79 -0.83 9.22 0.98
C ILE A 79 -1.46 10.25 0.04
N LEU A 80 -1.31 11.54 0.33
CA LEU A 80 -1.85 12.61 -0.53
C LEU A 80 -1.09 12.68 -1.85
N ASP A 81 0.21 12.39 -1.88
CA ASP A 81 0.99 12.34 -3.11
C ASP A 81 0.50 11.19 -4.00
N LEU A 82 0.16 10.03 -3.41
CA LEU A 82 -0.46 8.92 -4.14
C LEU A 82 -1.76 9.32 -4.83
N LEU A 83 -2.66 10.00 -4.11
CA LEU A 83 -3.94 10.43 -4.68
C LEU A 83 -3.73 11.45 -5.80
N VAL A 84 -2.82 12.41 -5.61
CA VAL A 84 -2.45 13.38 -6.65
C VAL A 84 -1.88 12.68 -7.88
N ASP A 85 -0.93 11.76 -7.70
CA ASP A 85 -0.29 11.04 -8.80
C ASP A 85 -1.28 10.19 -9.60
N ILE A 86 -2.28 9.60 -8.94
CA ILE A 86 -3.34 8.84 -9.61
C ILE A 86 -4.20 9.75 -10.51
N VAL A 87 -4.67 10.90 -9.99
CA VAL A 87 -5.61 11.75 -10.74
C VAL A 87 -4.96 12.51 -11.89
N VAL A 88 -3.63 12.68 -11.89
CA VAL A 88 -2.92 13.33 -13.01
C VAL A 88 -2.53 12.37 -14.13
N THR A 89 -2.70 11.04 -13.94
CA THR A 89 -2.45 10.05 -15.00
C THR A 89 -3.38 10.26 -16.19
N ASP A 90 -2.88 9.98 -17.40
CA ASP A 90 -3.71 10.05 -18.61
C ASP A 90 -4.87 9.06 -18.55
N THR A 91 -4.65 7.86 -17.99
CA THR A 91 -5.69 6.85 -17.79
C THR A 91 -6.85 7.35 -16.94
N PHE A 92 -6.58 8.13 -15.88
CA PHE A 92 -7.65 8.72 -15.06
C PHE A 92 -8.42 9.82 -15.80
N LYS A 93 -7.70 10.68 -16.55
CA LYS A 93 -8.29 11.82 -17.26
C LYS A 93 -9.09 11.38 -18.49
N SER A 94 -8.72 10.26 -19.12
CA SER A 94 -9.44 9.72 -20.27
C SER A 94 -10.56 8.80 -19.83
N ARG A 95 -11.80 9.05 -20.27
CA ARG A 95 -12.83 8.01 -20.24
C ARG A 95 -12.40 6.91 -21.23
N ALA A 96 -12.33 5.66 -20.77
CA ALA A 96 -12.16 4.53 -21.69
C ALA A 96 -13.27 4.62 -22.75
N PRO A 97 -12.97 4.47 -24.05
CA PRO A 97 -14.00 4.47 -25.07
C PRO A 97 -15.05 3.43 -24.70
N GLU A 98 -16.31 3.84 -24.69
CA GLU A 98 -17.44 2.94 -24.47
C GLU A 98 -17.40 1.91 -25.62
N ALA A 99 -17.28 0.63 -25.28
CA ALA A 99 -17.30 -0.42 -26.29
C ALA A 99 -18.63 -0.30 -27.08
N PRO A 100 -18.61 -0.42 -28.42
CA PRO A 100 -19.80 -0.29 -29.25
C PRO A 100 -20.86 -1.35 -28.93
#